data_AF-T1AC08-F1
#
_entry.id   AF-T1AC08-F1
#
_cell.length_a   1.000
_cell.length_b   1.000
_cell.length_c   1.000
_cell.angle_alpha   90.00
_cell.angle_beta   90.00
_cell.angle_gamma   90.00
#
_symmetry.space_group_name_H-M   'P 1'
#
loop_
_entity.id
_entity.type
_entity.pdbx_description
1 polymer ?
#
loop_
_entity_poly.entity_id
_entity_poly.type
_entity_poly.pdbx_seq_one_letter_code
_entity_poly.pdbx_strand_id
1 'polypeptide(L)'
;LPFEEIRVDPWATPPELAAANPLSQVPTLITDAGEPLGNSDTILAWLEHTFPRPALLPADAAALTRAQAVTAIAQGLIETTVGIVLERRRTAEQQSAAMLDRRLATIRRTVPALAQRFDRAREHFHHDGISVACALAYLDLRLPEWDWRAAAPTLAEWQVWAEARASMRASAPLAV
;
A
#
# COMPACT_ATOMS: atom_id res chain seq x y z
N LEU A 1 4.21 -13.10 -12.74
CA LEU A 1 4.91 -12.51 -13.90
C LEU A 1 6.37 -12.35 -13.50
N PRO A 2 7.34 -12.82 -14.30
CA PRO A 2 8.75 -12.54 -14.04
C PRO A 2 9.01 -11.04 -14.21
N PHE A 3 9.90 -10.49 -13.38
CA PHE A 3 10.36 -9.10 -13.47
C PHE A 3 11.77 -9.01 -12.88
N GLU A 4 12.51 -7.97 -13.25
CA GLU A 4 13.78 -7.61 -12.63
C GLU A 4 13.54 -6.55 -11.55
N GLU A 5 13.99 -6.82 -10.31
CA GLU A 5 13.91 -5.85 -9.22
C GLU A 5 15.15 -4.95 -9.23
N ILE A 6 14.96 -3.66 -9.53
CA ILE A 6 16.00 -2.64 -9.41
C ILE A 6 15.75 -1.85 -8.12
N ARG A 7 16.66 -1.98 -7.15
CA ARG A 7 16.58 -1.27 -5.87
C ARG A 7 17.27 0.08 -5.97
N VAL A 8 16.52 1.13 -5.67
CA VAL A 8 17.00 2.52 -5.67
C VAL A 8 16.52 3.24 -4.43
N ASP A 9 17.28 4.23 -3.96
CA ASP A 9 16.81 5.19 -2.96
C ASP A 9 16.13 6.37 -3.68
N PRO A 10 14.79 6.49 -3.65
CA PRO A 10 14.10 7.60 -4.31
C PRO A 10 14.42 8.97 -3.69
N TRP A 11 14.87 9.03 -2.44
CA TRP A 11 15.20 10.28 -1.75
C TRP A 11 16.49 10.93 -2.27
N ALA A 12 17.37 10.14 -2.91
CA ALA A 12 18.59 10.61 -3.55
C ALA A 12 18.36 11.14 -4.97
N THR A 13 17.13 11.00 -5.51
CA THR A 13 16.78 11.37 -6.89
C THR A 13 17.77 10.81 -7.93
N PRO A 14 17.93 9.48 -8.01
CA PRO A 14 18.90 8.88 -8.91
C PRO A 14 18.55 9.24 -10.37
N PRO A 15 19.54 9.60 -11.22
CA PRO A 15 19.28 10.09 -12.58
C PRO A 15 18.45 9.14 -13.43
N GLU A 16 18.67 7.83 -13.30
CA GLU A 16 17.93 6.80 -14.05
C GLU A 16 16.45 6.76 -13.65
N LEU A 17 16.14 6.88 -12.35
CA LEU A 17 14.76 6.93 -11.88
C LEU A 17 14.09 8.24 -12.29
N ALA A 18 14.79 9.37 -12.20
CA ALA A 18 14.25 10.67 -12.61
C ALA A 18 13.98 10.74 -14.13
N ALA A 19 14.81 10.07 -14.93
CA ALA A 19 14.61 9.95 -16.37
C ALA A 19 13.40 9.08 -16.71
N ALA A 20 13.19 7.96 -15.99
CA ALA A 20 12.04 7.09 -16.17
C ALA A 20 10.74 7.71 -15.64
N ASN A 21 10.79 8.31 -14.45
CA ASN A 21 9.68 8.92 -13.76
C ASN A 21 10.09 10.32 -13.27
N PRO A 22 9.56 11.40 -13.86
CA PRO A 22 9.95 12.77 -13.49
C PRO A 22 9.58 13.15 -12.05
N LEU A 23 8.72 12.38 -11.37
CA LEU A 23 8.45 12.54 -9.94
C LEU A 23 9.53 11.92 -9.05
N SER A 24 10.43 11.12 -9.62
CA SER A 24 11.45 10.34 -8.91
C SER A 24 10.87 9.48 -7.78
N GLN A 25 9.73 8.84 -8.05
CA GLN A 25 9.01 8.01 -7.08
C GLN A 25 9.06 6.53 -7.46
N VAL A 26 9.02 5.68 -6.44
CA VAL A 26 8.83 4.23 -6.58
C VAL A 26 7.44 3.84 -6.07
N PRO A 27 6.81 2.81 -6.66
CA PRO A 27 7.29 2.00 -7.78
C PRO A 27 7.21 2.75 -9.13
N THR A 28 8.12 2.38 -10.03
CA THR A 28 8.08 2.71 -11.46
C THR A 28 8.40 1.42 -12.22
N LEU A 29 7.51 1.01 -13.13
CA LEU A 29 7.70 -0.16 -14.00
C LEU A 29 8.20 0.31 -15.37
N ILE A 30 9.23 -0.34 -15.91
CA ILE A 30 9.56 -0.22 -17.33
C ILE A 30 9.00 -1.46 -18.02
N THR A 31 8.12 -1.28 -19.01
CA THR A 31 7.57 -2.42 -19.77
C THR A 31 8.60 -3.02 -20.72
N ASP A 32 8.34 -4.20 -21.28
CA ASP A 32 9.20 -4.81 -22.30
C ASP A 32 9.34 -3.94 -23.58
N ALA A 33 8.39 -3.02 -23.81
CA ALA A 33 8.45 -2.03 -24.88
C ALA A 33 9.29 -0.79 -24.52
N GLY A 34 9.87 -0.73 -23.32
CA GLY A 34 10.63 0.40 -22.81
C GLY A 34 9.76 1.55 -22.28
N GLU A 35 8.45 1.35 -22.11
CA GLU A 35 7.54 2.39 -21.63
C GLU A 35 7.58 2.48 -20.09
N PRO A 36 7.87 3.66 -19.51
CA PRO A 36 7.83 3.86 -18.07
C PRO A 36 6.41 4.12 -17.56
N LEU A 37 6.01 3.37 -16.53
CA LEU A 37 4.74 3.50 -15.82
C LEU A 37 5.04 3.82 -14.35
N GLY A 38 4.88 5.09 -13.98
CA GLY A 38 4.98 5.52 -12.58
C GLY A 38 3.68 5.29 -11.81
N ASN A 39 3.78 5.24 -10.48
CA ASN A 39 2.67 5.07 -9.53
C ASN A 39 2.03 3.66 -9.53
N SER A 40 1.67 3.18 -8.35
CA SER A 40 1.13 1.82 -8.17
C SER A 40 -0.17 1.60 -8.95
N ASP A 41 -1.06 2.57 -8.97
CA ASP A 41 -2.40 2.41 -9.58
C ASP A 41 -2.32 2.30 -11.10
N THR A 42 -1.38 3.03 -11.72
CA THR A 42 -1.15 2.95 -13.17
C THR A 42 -0.54 1.61 -13.56
N ILE A 43 0.44 1.14 -12.78
CA ILE A 43 1.03 -0.19 -12.95
C ILE A 43 -0.04 -1.28 -12.82
N LEU A 44 -0.90 -1.20 -11.80
CA LEU A 44 -1.96 -2.19 -11.56
C LEU A 44 -3.04 -2.16 -12.64
N ALA A 45 -3.43 -0.97 -13.13
CA ALA A 45 -4.35 -0.85 -14.26
C ALA A 45 -3.77 -1.47 -15.54
N TRP A 46 -2.48 -1.21 -15.82
CA TRP A 46 -1.78 -1.83 -16.94
C TRP A 46 -1.72 -3.36 -16.79
N LEU A 47 -1.41 -3.87 -15.59
CA LEU A 47 -1.40 -5.30 -15.30
C LEU A 47 -2.77 -5.94 -15.53
N GLU A 48 -3.85 -5.32 -15.07
CA GLU A 48 -5.21 -5.83 -15.25
C GLU A 48 -5.63 -5.89 -16.73
N HIS A 49 -5.27 -4.87 -17.51
CA HIS A 49 -5.57 -4.84 -18.94
C HIS A 49 -4.69 -5.82 -19.75
N THR A 50 -3.40 -5.93 -19.42
CA THR A 50 -2.42 -6.72 -20.18
C THR A 50 -2.48 -8.20 -19.79
N PHE A 51 -2.73 -8.49 -18.52
CA PHE A 51 -2.79 -9.82 -17.93
C PHE A 51 -4.08 -9.99 -17.12
N PRO A 52 -5.25 -10.09 -17.77
CA PRO A 52 -6.55 -10.09 -17.09
C PRO A 52 -6.82 -11.33 -16.24
N ARG A 53 -5.87 -12.27 -16.16
CA ARG A 53 -5.98 -13.49 -15.36
C ARG A 53 -4.68 -13.81 -14.60
N PRO A 54 -4.76 -14.13 -13.30
CA PRO A 54 -5.95 -13.99 -12.45
C PRO A 54 -6.36 -12.51 -12.33
N ALA A 55 -7.67 -12.24 -12.31
CA ALA A 55 -8.18 -10.88 -12.21
C ALA A 55 -7.83 -10.28 -10.84
N LEU A 56 -7.40 -9.02 -10.84
CA LEU A 56 -7.18 -8.24 -9.63
C LEU A 56 -8.41 -7.39 -9.26
N LEU A 57 -9.42 -7.34 -10.12
CA LEU A 57 -10.65 -6.60 -9.86
C LEU A 57 -11.90 -7.48 -10.00
N PRO A 58 -12.95 -7.22 -9.20
CA PRO A 58 -14.25 -7.85 -9.42
C PRO A 58 -14.84 -7.46 -10.78
N ALA A 59 -15.50 -8.42 -11.45
CA ALA A 59 -16.22 -8.16 -12.71
C ALA A 59 -17.57 -7.45 -12.50
N ASP A 60 -18.22 -7.66 -11.36
CA ASP A 60 -19.49 -6.99 -11.03
C ASP A 60 -19.24 -5.52 -10.69
N ALA A 61 -20.01 -4.61 -11.30
CA ALA A 61 -19.81 -3.17 -11.15
C ALA A 61 -20.00 -2.65 -9.70
N ALA A 62 -20.91 -3.25 -8.95
CA ALA A 62 -21.13 -2.87 -7.56
C ALA A 62 -19.99 -3.37 -6.66
N ALA A 63 -19.52 -4.61 -6.89
CA ALA A 63 -18.35 -5.16 -6.22
C ALA A 63 -17.07 -4.40 -6.57
N LEU A 64 -16.88 -4.02 -7.83
CA LEU A 64 -15.76 -3.20 -8.31
C LEU A 64 -15.73 -1.85 -7.57
N THR A 65 -16.85 -1.14 -7.54
CA THR A 65 -16.95 0.15 -6.82
C THR A 65 -16.62 -0.01 -5.34
N ARG A 66 -17.08 -1.09 -4.70
CA ARG A 66 -16.75 -1.38 -3.28
C ARG A 66 -15.26 -1.64 -3.09
N ALA A 67 -14.64 -2.47 -3.94
CA ALA A 67 -13.22 -2.77 -3.89
C ALA A 67 -12.37 -1.50 -4.10
N GLN A 68 -12.73 -0.65 -5.07
CA GLN A 68 -12.05 0.62 -5.31
C GLN A 68 -12.17 1.58 -4.10
N ALA A 69 -13.35 1.64 -3.46
CA ALA A 69 -13.54 2.46 -2.26
C ALA A 69 -12.68 1.97 -1.09
N VAL A 70 -12.54 0.65 -0.90
CA VAL A 70 -11.64 0.08 0.12
C VAL A 70 -10.18 0.35 -0.21
N THR A 71 -9.79 0.16 -1.47
CA THR A 71 -8.45 0.45 -1.99
C THR A 71 -8.04 1.89 -1.68
N ALA A 72 -8.93 2.85 -1.96
CA ALA A 72 -8.67 4.27 -1.68
C ALA A 72 -8.44 4.54 -0.18
N ILE A 73 -9.19 3.88 0.70
CA ILE A 73 -9.00 4.00 2.15
C ILE A 73 -7.66 3.40 2.58
N ALA A 74 -7.29 2.23 2.05
CA ALA A 74 -6.01 1.58 2.34
C ALA A 74 -4.82 2.40 1.85
N GLN A 75 -4.90 2.98 0.65
CA GLN A 75 -3.87 3.87 0.13
C GLN A 75 -3.73 5.15 0.97
N GLY A 76 -4.85 5.78 1.34
CA GLY A 76 -4.84 6.92 2.25
C GLY A 76 -4.25 6.61 3.63
N LEU A 77 -4.38 5.35 4.10
CA LEU A 77 -3.74 4.88 5.32
C LEU A 77 -2.21 4.78 5.16
N ILE A 78 -1.73 4.26 4.02
CA ILE A 78 -0.30 4.20 3.69
C ILE A 78 0.26 5.63 3.62
N GLU A 79 -0.39 6.53 2.89
CA GLU A 79 0.03 7.94 2.75
C GLU A 79 0.07 8.67 4.09
N THR A 80 -0.95 8.46 4.94
CA THR A 80 -0.98 9.02 6.30
C THR A 80 0.20 8.51 7.13
N THR A 81 0.53 7.22 7.02
CA THR A 81 1.66 6.59 7.71
C THR A 81 2.99 7.12 7.21
N VAL A 82 3.18 7.24 5.89
CA VAL A 82 4.35 7.90 5.28
C VAL A 82 4.47 9.32 5.80
N GLY A 83 3.37 10.08 5.86
CA GLY A 83 3.36 11.44 6.39
C GLY A 83 3.84 11.55 7.84
N ILE A 84 3.56 10.54 8.69
CA ILE A 84 4.12 10.48 10.06
C ILE A 84 5.62 10.18 10.01
N VAL A 85 6.04 9.20 9.22
CA VAL A 85 7.46 8.83 9.08
C VAL A 85 8.30 10.00 8.62
N LEU A 86 7.85 10.72 7.59
CA LEU A 86 8.57 11.88 7.06
C LEU A 86 8.61 13.04 8.03
N GLU A 87 7.52 13.28 8.77
CA GLU A 87 7.51 14.30 9.81
C GLU A 87 8.52 13.95 10.91
N ARG A 88 8.54 12.70 11.39
CA ARG A 88 9.49 12.24 12.42
C ARG A 88 10.95 12.26 11.99
N ARG A 89 11.24 12.28 10.68
CA ARG A 89 12.61 12.42 10.14
C ARG A 89 13.13 13.86 10.17
N ARG A 90 12.26 14.86 10.33
CA ARG A 90 12.68 16.27 10.45
C ARG A 90 13.36 16.50 11.80
N THR A 91 14.13 17.58 11.91
CA THR A 91 14.69 17.99 13.21
C THR A 91 13.55 18.31 14.18
N ALA A 92 13.78 18.15 15.49
CA ALA A 92 12.74 18.29 16.50
C ALA A 92 12.04 19.67 16.43
N GLU A 93 12.78 20.72 16.08
CA GLU A 93 12.29 22.09 15.96
C GLU A 93 11.38 22.31 14.74
N GLN A 94 11.49 21.46 13.72
CA GLN A 94 10.72 21.52 12.49
C GLN A 94 9.50 20.60 12.49
N GLN A 95 9.35 19.76 13.53
CA GLN A 95 8.22 18.86 13.66
C GLN A 95 6.98 19.60 14.14
N SER A 96 5.85 19.37 13.47
CA SER A 96 4.56 19.85 13.92
C SER A 96 3.81 18.78 14.71
N ALA A 97 3.75 18.97 16.04
CA ALA A 97 2.96 18.12 16.92
C ALA A 97 1.48 18.05 16.48
N ALA A 98 0.88 19.18 16.11
CA ALA A 98 -0.50 19.23 15.64
C ALA A 98 -0.75 18.41 14.36
N MET A 99 0.21 18.37 13.42
CA MET A 99 0.10 17.52 12.24
C MET A 99 0.24 16.03 12.58
N LEU A 100 1.17 15.68 13.48
CA LEU A 100 1.33 14.31 13.96
C LEU A 100 0.05 13.83 14.64
N ASP A 101 -0.51 14.62 15.55
CA ASP A 101 -1.75 14.30 16.27
C ASP A 101 -2.92 14.09 15.29
N ARG A 102 -3.05 14.96 14.28
CA ARG A 102 -4.08 14.82 13.24
C ARG A 102 -3.92 13.53 12.42
N ARG A 103 -2.70 13.16 12.04
CA ARG A 103 -2.43 11.92 11.28
C ARG A 103 -2.67 10.68 12.14
N LEU A 104 -2.20 10.68 13.39
CA LEU A 104 -2.46 9.59 14.35
C LEU A 104 -3.96 9.43 14.62
N ALA A 105 -4.69 10.53 14.82
CA ALA A 105 -6.14 10.48 14.94
C ALA A 105 -6.80 9.91 13.68
N THR A 106 -6.24 10.16 12.50
CA THR A 106 -6.73 9.58 11.24
C THR A 106 -6.52 8.08 11.20
N ILE A 107 -5.33 7.58 11.51
CA ILE A 107 -5.06 6.13 11.63
C ILE A 107 -6.05 5.45 12.58
N ARG A 108 -6.27 6.04 13.77
CA ARG A 108 -7.21 5.51 14.79
C ARG A 108 -8.64 5.36 14.29
N ARG A 109 -9.09 6.22 13.37
CA ARG A 109 -10.44 6.14 12.78
C ARG A 109 -10.48 5.22 11.55
N THR A 110 -9.40 5.16 10.79
CA THR A 110 -9.35 4.46 9.50
C THR A 110 -9.34 2.94 9.65
N VAL A 111 -8.57 2.38 10.59
CA VAL A 111 -8.47 0.91 10.72
C VAL A 111 -9.80 0.26 11.14
N PRO A 112 -10.55 0.78 12.13
CA PRO A 112 -11.89 0.26 12.43
C PRO A 112 -12.87 0.42 11.24
N ALA A 113 -12.76 1.51 10.49
CA ALA A 113 -13.59 1.73 9.30
C ALA A 113 -13.28 0.73 8.18
N LEU A 114 -12.00 0.40 7.95
CA LEU A 114 -11.59 -0.67 7.05
C LEU A 114 -12.17 -2.01 7.50
N ALA A 115 -12.13 -2.31 8.80
CA ALA A 115 -12.67 -3.57 9.33
C ALA A 115 -14.18 -3.74 9.08
N GLN A 116 -14.92 -2.64 8.98
CA GLN A 116 -16.35 -2.66 8.68
C GLN A 116 -16.64 -2.75 7.18
N ARG A 117 -15.82 -2.12 6.34
CA ARG A 117 -16.10 -1.94 4.90
C ARG A 117 -15.45 -2.99 4.01
N PHE A 118 -14.33 -3.56 4.46
CA PHE A 118 -13.58 -4.54 3.69
C PHE A 118 -14.26 -5.91 3.73
N ASP A 119 -14.55 -6.44 2.54
CA ASP A 119 -14.97 -7.82 2.39
C ASP A 119 -13.78 -8.75 2.59
N ARG A 120 -13.83 -9.54 3.67
CA ARG A 120 -12.76 -10.45 4.07
C ARG A 120 -12.87 -11.84 3.43
N ALA A 121 -13.71 -11.97 2.42
CA ALA A 121 -13.73 -13.09 1.48
C ALA A 121 -12.30 -13.55 1.13
N ARG A 122 -12.07 -14.85 1.13
CA ARG A 122 -10.76 -15.49 0.85
C ARG A 122 -10.76 -16.20 -0.50
N GLU A 123 -11.90 -16.20 -1.19
CA GLU A 123 -12.12 -16.77 -2.51
C GLU A 123 -11.28 -16.05 -3.57
N HIS A 124 -11.08 -14.74 -3.40
CA HIS A 124 -10.29 -13.89 -4.27
C HIS A 124 -9.30 -13.06 -3.46
N PHE A 125 -8.22 -12.62 -4.11
CA PHE A 125 -7.26 -11.68 -3.54
C PHE A 125 -7.05 -10.54 -4.51
N HIS A 126 -8.10 -9.73 -4.63
CA HIS A 126 -8.18 -8.56 -5.49
C HIS A 126 -7.33 -7.41 -4.95
N HIS A 127 -7.26 -6.32 -5.72
CA HIS A 127 -6.50 -5.12 -5.43
C HIS A 127 -6.82 -4.51 -4.06
N ASP A 128 -8.08 -4.54 -3.62
CA ASP A 128 -8.48 -4.09 -2.30
C ASP A 128 -7.85 -4.93 -1.18
N GLY A 129 -7.88 -6.26 -1.30
CA GLY A 129 -7.19 -7.17 -0.39
C GLY A 129 -5.68 -6.95 -0.37
N ILE A 130 -5.04 -6.82 -1.54
CA ILE A 130 -3.60 -6.51 -1.63
C ILE A 130 -3.29 -5.20 -0.91
N SER A 131 -4.07 -4.15 -1.18
CA SER A 131 -3.87 -2.82 -0.59
C SER A 131 -4.06 -2.82 0.92
N VAL A 132 -5.10 -3.48 1.43
CA VAL A 132 -5.34 -3.63 2.87
C VAL A 132 -4.17 -4.37 3.52
N ALA A 133 -3.72 -5.48 2.93
CA ALA A 133 -2.62 -6.26 3.49
C ALA A 133 -1.30 -5.46 3.54
N CYS A 134 -0.99 -4.73 2.48
CA CYS A 134 0.16 -3.83 2.42
C CYS A 134 0.04 -2.68 3.44
N ALA A 135 -1.13 -2.06 3.59
CA ALA A 135 -1.33 -0.96 4.52
C ALA A 135 -1.14 -1.39 5.99
N LEU A 136 -1.67 -2.56 6.37
CA LEU A 136 -1.54 -3.11 7.72
C LEU A 136 -0.10 -3.54 8.02
N ALA A 137 0.57 -4.24 7.09
CA ALA A 137 1.98 -4.59 7.24
C ALA A 137 2.89 -3.34 7.31
N TYR A 138 2.53 -2.26 6.61
CA TYR A 138 3.28 -1.00 6.66
C TYR A 138 3.09 -0.27 7.99
N LEU A 139 1.90 -0.36 8.61
CA LEU A 139 1.70 0.11 9.99
C LEU A 139 2.60 -0.65 10.96
N ASP A 140 2.67 -1.98 10.87
CA ASP A 140 3.56 -2.78 11.71
C ASP A 140 5.03 -2.38 11.56
N LEU A 141 5.46 -2.13 10.32
CA LEU A 141 6.82 -1.72 10.02
C LEU A 141 7.17 -0.33 10.56
N ARG A 142 6.26 0.64 10.43
CA ARG A 142 6.56 2.07 10.63
C ARG A 142 6.03 2.65 11.93
N LEU A 143 5.01 2.04 12.52
CA LEU A 143 4.35 2.45 13.75
C LEU A 143 4.10 1.24 14.67
N PRO A 144 5.14 0.47 15.04
CA PRO A 144 4.99 -0.73 15.86
C PRO A 144 4.43 -0.43 17.27
N GLU A 145 4.49 0.83 17.71
CA GLU A 145 3.87 1.28 18.95
C GLU A 145 2.33 1.29 18.92
N TRP A 146 1.72 1.16 17.72
CA TRP A 146 0.27 1.20 17.56
C TRP A 146 -0.30 -0.20 17.33
N ASP A 147 -0.93 -0.76 18.37
CA ASP A 147 -1.61 -2.05 18.30
C ASP A 147 -2.94 -1.94 17.55
N TRP A 148 -2.85 -1.91 16.22
CA TRP A 148 -4.02 -1.88 15.34
C TRP A 148 -4.85 -3.16 15.43
N ARG A 149 -4.24 -4.28 15.84
CA ARG A 149 -4.91 -5.59 15.94
C ARG A 149 -5.96 -5.57 17.04
N ALA A 150 -5.68 -4.92 18.17
CA ALA A 150 -6.68 -4.70 19.22
C ALA A 150 -7.87 -3.87 18.74
N ALA A 151 -7.64 -2.89 17.83
CA ALA A 151 -8.70 -2.05 17.28
C ALA A 151 -9.53 -2.72 16.17
N ALA A 152 -8.99 -3.75 15.51
CA ALA A 152 -9.68 -4.50 14.47
C ALA A 152 -9.33 -6.00 14.48
N PRO A 153 -9.82 -6.78 15.46
CA PRO A 153 -9.46 -8.20 15.61
C PRO A 153 -9.79 -9.07 14.38
N THR A 154 -10.89 -8.77 13.69
CA THR A 154 -11.28 -9.51 12.47
C THR A 154 -10.36 -9.22 11.28
N LEU A 155 -9.81 -8.01 11.18
CA LEU A 155 -8.75 -7.72 10.21
C LEU A 155 -7.44 -8.37 10.63
N ALA A 156 -7.14 -8.42 11.92
CA ALA A 156 -5.93 -9.09 12.42
C ALA A 156 -5.94 -10.57 12.04
N GLU A 157 -7.06 -11.27 12.23
CA GLU A 157 -7.21 -12.66 11.81
C GLU A 157 -7.06 -12.82 10.28
N TRP A 158 -7.69 -11.94 9.50
CA TRP A 158 -7.58 -11.97 8.05
C TRP A 158 -6.15 -11.68 7.57
N GLN A 159 -5.43 -10.78 8.23
CA GLN A 159 -4.05 -10.42 7.91
C GLN A 159 -3.10 -11.60 8.06
N VAL A 160 -3.29 -12.46 9.08
CA VAL A 160 -2.52 -13.70 9.24
C VAL A 160 -2.65 -14.59 8.00
N TRP A 161 -3.87 -14.72 7.47
CA TRP A 161 -4.09 -15.46 6.21
C TRP A 161 -3.43 -14.76 5.02
N ALA A 162 -3.54 -13.44 4.91
CA ALA A 162 -2.98 -12.66 3.80
C ALA A 162 -1.45 -12.74 3.77
N GLU A 163 -0.79 -12.56 4.91
CA GLU A 163 0.67 -12.63 5.07
C GLU A 163 1.22 -14.03 4.78
N ALA A 164 0.43 -15.09 4.99
CA ALA A 164 0.79 -16.45 4.64
C ALA A 164 0.78 -16.73 3.12
N ARG A 165 0.35 -15.79 2.28
CA ARG A 165 0.40 -15.96 0.82
C ARG A 165 1.83 -15.88 0.30
N ALA A 166 2.16 -16.68 -0.71
CA ALA A 166 3.51 -16.72 -1.27
C ALA A 166 3.99 -15.35 -1.79
N SER A 167 3.10 -14.58 -2.43
CA SER A 167 3.39 -13.22 -2.90
C SER A 167 3.73 -12.28 -1.74
N MET A 168 2.94 -12.31 -0.66
CA MET A 168 3.13 -11.44 0.51
C MET A 168 4.41 -11.78 1.27
N ARG A 169 4.73 -13.07 1.45
CA ARG A 169 6.01 -13.48 2.07
C ARG A 169 7.21 -13.07 1.25
N ALA A 170 7.15 -13.23 -0.07
CA ALA A 170 8.25 -12.90 -0.97
C ALA A 170 8.54 -11.39 -1.02
N SER A 171 7.53 -10.56 -0.77
CA SER A 171 7.62 -9.10 -0.75
C SER A 171 7.50 -8.51 0.65
N ALA A 172 7.70 -9.31 1.71
CA ALA A 172 7.63 -8.81 3.07
C ALA A 172 8.70 -7.71 3.25
N PRO A 173 8.36 -6.57 3.88
CA PRO A 173 9.32 -5.51 4.08
C PRO A 173 10.50 -6.05 4.89
N LEU A 174 11.72 -5.73 4.45
CA LEU A 174 12.92 -6.03 5.23
C LEU A 174 12.80 -5.34 6.58
N ALA A 175 13.05 -6.07 7.67
CA ALA A 175 13.17 -5.47 9.00
C ALA A 175 14.26 -4.39 8.95
N VAL A 176 13.90 -3.17 9.36
CA VAL A 176 14.79 -2.01 9.42
C VAL A 176 15.57 -2.04 10.73
#